data_AF-J7LAS9-F1
#
_entry.id   AF-J7LAS9-F1
#
_cell.length_a   1.000
_cell.length_b   1.000
_cell.length_c   1.000
_cell.angle_alpha   90.00
_cell.angle_beta   90.00
_cell.angle_gamma   90.00
#
_symmetry.space_group_name_H-M   'P 1'
#
loop_
_entity.id
_entity.type
_entity.pdbx_description
1 polymer ?
#
loop_
_entity_poly.entity_id
_entity_poly.type
_entity_poly.pdbx_seq_one_letter_code
_entity_poly.pdbx_strand_id
1 'polypeptide(L)'
;MINRKLRHTTATGPRYCTNVGNWTRAFFLAVVCREQQRYRDLCEIPVDLLREAGEAKGTRYNPSSYHWAAALQDFVLHRPGLAENLTAAMELSTPERAEISDPEYLNKITFPPMNTFLRLVQRDSDRYNQALAQGLALHGDYWTTGDRINDIKGMFSLPLLALACLGYDTAEQDPDFHFDVESGYLPKHLLENSWYGEFPT
;
A
#
# COMPACT_ATOMS: atom_id res chain seq x y z
N MET A 1 8.43 -23.06 3.38
CA MET A 1 9.39 -24.07 3.91
C MET A 1 9.49 -23.90 5.42
N ILE A 2 9.04 -24.86 6.22
CA ILE A 2 9.31 -24.89 7.67
C ILE A 2 10.30 -26.04 7.88
N ASN A 3 11.48 -25.74 8.43
CA ASN A 3 12.57 -26.71 8.59
C ASN A 3 12.98 -27.43 7.29
N ARG A 4 13.02 -26.71 6.16
CA ARG A 4 13.40 -27.24 4.83
C ARG A 4 12.61 -28.48 4.36
N LYS A 5 11.43 -28.75 4.92
CA LYS A 5 10.50 -29.78 4.44
C LYS A 5 9.25 -29.15 3.84
N LEU A 6 8.82 -29.65 2.69
CA LEU A 6 7.51 -29.35 2.13
C LEU A 6 6.44 -29.98 3.04
N ARG A 7 5.52 -29.17 3.56
CA ARG A 7 4.40 -29.64 4.37
C ARG A 7 3.11 -29.15 3.74
N HIS A 8 2.17 -30.05 3.52
CA HIS A 8 0.81 -29.70 3.14
C HIS A 8 0.06 -29.34 4.42
N THR A 9 -0.27 -28.07 4.58
CA THR A 9 -1.10 -27.59 5.69
C THR A 9 -2.54 -27.50 5.21
N THR A 10 -3.47 -28.03 6.00
CA THR A 10 -4.90 -27.84 5.74
C THR A 10 -5.26 -26.37 5.93
N ALA A 11 -5.92 -25.77 4.93
CA ALA A 11 -6.44 -24.41 5.06
C ALA A 11 -7.45 -24.35 6.22
N THR A 12 -7.27 -23.39 7.12
CA THR A 12 -8.12 -23.27 8.33
C THR A 12 -9.37 -22.44 8.09
N GLY A 13 -9.63 -22.03 6.84
CA GLY A 13 -10.62 -21.02 6.49
C GLY A 13 -10.24 -19.60 6.96
N PRO A 14 -11.10 -18.60 6.66
CA PRO A 14 -10.95 -17.23 7.14
C PRO A 14 -10.85 -17.15 8.66
N ARG A 15 -9.91 -16.35 9.16
CA ARG A 15 -9.74 -16.08 10.60
C ARG A 15 -9.94 -14.59 10.89
N TYR A 16 -9.83 -14.18 12.15
CA TYR A 16 -9.95 -12.77 12.55
C TYR A 16 -9.00 -11.82 11.77
N CYS A 17 -7.87 -12.37 11.29
CA CYS A 17 -6.91 -11.63 10.50
C CYS A 17 -7.29 -11.50 9.01
N THR A 18 -8.31 -12.22 8.52
CA THR A 18 -8.80 -12.16 7.15
C THR A 18 -9.73 -10.96 6.98
N ASN A 19 -9.14 -9.79 6.76
CA ASN A 19 -9.87 -8.54 6.53
C ASN A 19 -9.04 -7.59 5.65
N VAL A 20 -9.68 -6.56 5.10
CA VAL A 20 -9.04 -5.66 4.11
C VAL A 20 -7.85 -4.89 4.66
N GLY A 21 -7.86 -4.49 5.95
CA GLY A 21 -6.75 -3.80 6.57
C GLY A 21 -5.48 -4.66 6.65
N ASN A 22 -5.62 -5.90 7.12
CA ASN A 22 -4.50 -6.84 7.18
C ASN A 22 -4.04 -7.28 5.79
N TRP A 23 -4.96 -7.48 4.86
CA TRP A 23 -4.63 -7.77 3.46
C TRP A 23 -3.79 -6.65 2.85
N THR A 24 -4.21 -5.38 3.03
CA THR A 24 -3.51 -4.20 2.50
C THR A 24 -2.11 -4.09 3.10
N ARG A 25 -1.98 -4.32 4.41
CA ARG A 25 -0.68 -4.32 5.08
C ARG A 25 0.24 -5.43 4.56
N ALA A 26 -0.29 -6.65 4.42
CA ALA A 26 0.47 -7.79 3.91
C ALA A 26 0.91 -7.57 2.45
N PHE A 27 0.03 -6.98 1.63
CA PHE A 27 0.33 -6.59 0.26
C PHE A 27 1.51 -5.63 0.19
N PHE A 28 1.46 -4.50 0.91
CA PHE A 28 2.55 -3.52 0.88
C PHE A 28 3.86 -4.05 1.46
N LEU A 29 3.82 -4.88 2.50
CA LEU A 29 5.03 -5.55 3.00
C LEU A 29 5.64 -6.46 1.92
N ALA A 30 4.82 -7.26 1.23
CA ALA A 30 5.30 -8.12 0.15
C ALA A 30 5.87 -7.31 -1.03
N VAL A 31 5.29 -6.14 -1.34
CA VAL A 31 5.83 -5.21 -2.35
C VAL A 31 7.21 -4.67 -1.92
N VAL A 32 7.35 -4.17 -0.70
CA VAL A 32 8.66 -3.67 -0.19
C VAL A 32 9.73 -4.77 -0.24
N CYS A 33 9.36 -6.02 0.07
CA CYS A 33 10.26 -7.16 0.01
C CYS A 33 10.49 -7.73 -1.41
N ARG A 34 9.89 -7.16 -2.47
CA ARG A 34 9.96 -7.65 -3.87
C ARG A 34 9.49 -9.10 -4.02
N GLU A 35 8.62 -9.56 -3.12
CA GLU A 35 8.09 -10.92 -3.09
C GLU A 35 6.91 -11.06 -4.07
N GLN A 36 7.22 -10.99 -5.37
CA GLN A 36 6.23 -10.91 -6.45
C GLN A 36 5.19 -12.02 -6.43
N GLN A 37 5.63 -13.25 -6.21
CA GLN A 37 4.68 -14.36 -6.12
C GLN A 37 3.70 -14.17 -4.96
N ARG A 38 4.16 -13.68 -3.81
CA ARG A 38 3.30 -13.51 -2.63
C ARG A 38 2.28 -12.41 -2.80
N TYR A 39 2.67 -11.24 -3.31
CA TYR A 39 1.69 -10.18 -3.51
C TYR A 39 0.71 -10.53 -4.63
N ARG A 40 1.13 -11.30 -5.66
CA ARG A 40 0.22 -11.85 -6.67
C ARG A 40 -0.77 -12.85 -6.08
N ASP A 41 -0.31 -13.79 -5.25
CA ASP A 41 -1.19 -14.76 -4.57
C ASP A 41 -2.21 -14.05 -3.66
N LEU A 42 -1.79 -12.99 -2.96
CA LEU A 42 -2.71 -12.16 -2.17
C LEU A 42 -3.80 -11.52 -3.04
N CYS A 43 -3.48 -11.12 -4.27
CA CYS A 43 -4.44 -10.48 -5.16
C CYS A 43 -5.53 -11.41 -5.70
N GLU A 44 -5.37 -12.72 -5.55
CA GLU A 44 -6.40 -13.71 -5.91
C GLU A 44 -7.49 -13.85 -4.83
N ILE A 45 -7.31 -13.27 -3.64
CA ILE A 45 -8.31 -13.30 -2.57
C ILE A 45 -9.44 -12.31 -2.91
N PRO A 46 -10.70 -12.76 -3.06
CA PRO A 46 -11.80 -11.85 -3.39
C PRO A 46 -12.02 -10.77 -2.34
N VAL A 47 -12.24 -9.53 -2.77
CA VAL A 47 -12.51 -8.40 -1.87
C VAL A 47 -13.78 -8.62 -1.04
N ASP A 48 -14.82 -9.23 -1.62
CA ASP A 48 -16.05 -9.57 -0.88
C ASP A 48 -15.78 -10.56 0.25
N LEU A 49 -14.89 -11.53 0.06
CA LEU A 49 -14.47 -12.43 1.12
C LEU A 49 -13.76 -11.67 2.26
N LEU A 50 -12.93 -10.67 1.94
CA LEU A 50 -12.30 -9.81 2.95
C LEU A 50 -13.31 -8.95 3.70
N ARG A 51 -14.39 -8.52 3.03
CA ARG A 51 -15.51 -7.79 3.64
C ARG A 51 -16.30 -8.68 4.58
N GLU A 52 -16.82 -9.78 4.08
CA GLU A 52 -17.65 -10.74 4.84
C GLU A 52 -16.90 -11.27 6.07
N ALA A 53 -15.63 -11.66 5.92
CA ALA A 53 -14.83 -12.18 7.02
C ALA A 53 -14.54 -11.11 8.09
N GLY A 54 -14.33 -9.86 7.69
CA GLY A 54 -14.14 -8.73 8.61
C GLY A 54 -15.42 -8.40 9.37
N GLU A 55 -16.55 -8.28 8.66
CA GLU A 55 -17.85 -7.95 9.24
C GLU A 55 -18.37 -9.04 10.18
N ALA A 56 -18.17 -10.32 9.84
CA ALA A 56 -18.50 -11.45 10.69
C ALA A 56 -17.73 -11.45 12.04
N LYS A 57 -16.67 -10.62 12.15
CA LYS A 57 -15.89 -10.41 13.38
C LYS A 57 -16.05 -9.00 13.95
N GLY A 58 -17.05 -8.25 13.50
CA GLY A 58 -17.38 -6.92 14.02
C GLY A 58 -16.44 -5.81 13.55
N THR A 59 -15.53 -6.07 12.61
CA THR A 59 -14.66 -5.04 12.04
C THR A 59 -15.33 -4.43 10.82
N ARG A 60 -15.53 -3.11 10.81
CA ARG A 60 -16.03 -2.35 9.66
C ARG A 60 -14.94 -1.41 9.15
N TYR A 61 -14.84 -1.32 7.84
CA TYR A 61 -13.94 -0.40 7.14
C TYR A 61 -14.76 0.54 6.26
N ASN A 62 -14.20 1.71 5.94
CA ASN A 62 -14.82 2.60 4.97
C ASN A 62 -14.92 1.90 3.60
N PRO A 63 -15.98 2.17 2.82
CA PRO A 63 -16.11 1.64 1.46
C PRO A 63 -14.88 1.85 0.57
N SER A 64 -14.19 2.99 0.73
CA SER A 64 -12.93 3.30 0.03
C SER A 64 -11.83 2.26 0.23
N SER A 65 -11.76 1.60 1.39
CA SER A 65 -10.75 0.58 1.66
C SER A 65 -10.92 -0.65 0.77
N TYR A 66 -12.15 -1.04 0.44
CA TYR A 66 -12.43 -2.17 -0.44
C TYR A 66 -12.13 -1.84 -1.91
N HIS A 67 -12.51 -0.65 -2.37
CA HIS A 67 -12.13 -0.17 -3.70
C HIS A 67 -10.63 0.00 -3.86
N TRP A 68 -9.94 0.45 -2.80
CA TRP A 68 -8.49 0.55 -2.79
C TRP A 68 -7.81 -0.81 -2.95
N ALA A 69 -8.28 -1.81 -2.19
CA ALA A 69 -7.79 -3.17 -2.34
C ALA A 69 -8.06 -3.71 -3.75
N ALA A 70 -9.26 -3.51 -4.29
CA ALA A 70 -9.62 -3.93 -5.65
C ALA A 70 -8.72 -3.26 -6.71
N ALA A 71 -8.41 -1.96 -6.59
CA ALA A 71 -7.52 -1.26 -7.50
C ALA A 71 -6.09 -1.85 -7.48
N LEU A 72 -5.56 -2.15 -6.30
CA LEU A 72 -4.25 -2.80 -6.18
C LEU A 72 -4.24 -4.20 -6.81
N GLN A 73 -5.31 -4.98 -6.61
CA GLN A 73 -5.48 -6.28 -7.25
C GLN A 73 -5.54 -6.17 -8.78
N ASP A 74 -6.34 -5.22 -9.28
CA ASP A 74 -6.54 -5.02 -10.71
C ASP A 74 -5.25 -4.60 -11.40
N PHE A 75 -4.44 -3.75 -10.76
CA PHE A 75 -3.12 -3.40 -11.26
C PHE A 75 -2.18 -4.60 -11.35
N VAL A 76 -2.03 -5.37 -10.27
CA VAL A 76 -1.12 -6.52 -10.23
C VAL A 76 -1.55 -7.61 -11.21
N LEU A 77 -2.84 -7.88 -11.30
CA LEU A 77 -3.41 -8.94 -12.13
C LEU A 77 -3.82 -8.46 -13.53
N HIS A 78 -3.55 -7.18 -13.86
CA HIS A 78 -3.83 -6.57 -15.17
C HIS A 78 -5.32 -6.69 -15.56
N ARG A 79 -6.21 -6.47 -14.60
CA ARG A 79 -7.67 -6.53 -14.79
C ARG A 79 -8.21 -5.15 -15.23
N PRO A 80 -9.30 -5.11 -16.01
CA PRO A 80 -9.85 -3.87 -16.56
C PRO A 80 -10.47 -2.92 -15.51
N GLY A 81 -10.75 -3.40 -14.30
CA GLY A 81 -11.41 -2.62 -13.24
C GLY A 81 -10.55 -1.54 -12.56
N LEU A 82 -9.26 -1.46 -12.89
CA LEU A 82 -8.30 -0.57 -12.22
C LEU A 82 -8.76 0.88 -12.14
N ALA A 83 -9.17 1.47 -13.26
CA ALA A 83 -9.55 2.88 -13.32
C ALA A 83 -10.80 3.18 -12.49
N GLU A 84 -11.81 2.32 -12.58
CA GLU A 84 -13.08 2.45 -11.84
C GLU A 84 -12.83 2.31 -10.33
N ASN A 85 -12.13 1.26 -9.92
CA ASN A 85 -11.84 1.00 -8.50
C ASN A 85 -10.95 2.08 -7.90
N LEU A 86 -9.93 2.56 -8.61
CA LEU A 86 -9.06 3.61 -8.11
C LEU A 86 -9.82 4.93 -7.95
N THR A 87 -10.66 5.29 -8.93
CA THR A 87 -11.49 6.50 -8.86
C THR A 87 -12.45 6.44 -7.67
N ALA A 88 -13.16 5.32 -7.51
CA ALA A 88 -14.06 5.11 -6.38
C ALA A 88 -13.33 5.19 -5.03
N ALA A 89 -12.14 4.60 -4.92
CA ALA A 89 -11.33 4.68 -3.70
C ALA A 89 -10.96 6.13 -3.34
N MET A 90 -10.55 6.92 -4.32
CA MET A 90 -10.19 8.33 -4.14
C MET A 90 -11.41 9.19 -3.77
N GLU A 91 -12.53 9.04 -4.46
CA GLU A 91 -13.74 9.82 -4.16
C GLU A 91 -14.29 9.51 -2.75
N LEU A 92 -14.28 8.24 -2.35
CA LEU A 92 -14.79 7.78 -1.06
C LEU A 92 -13.78 7.95 0.10
N SER A 93 -12.57 8.43 -0.17
CA SER A 93 -11.57 8.77 0.87
C SER A 93 -11.48 10.28 1.12
N THR A 94 -12.42 11.05 0.58
CA THR A 94 -12.52 12.49 0.82
C THR A 94 -13.02 12.80 2.25
N PRO A 95 -12.54 13.87 2.88
CA PRO A 95 -13.01 14.32 4.20
C PRO A 95 -14.54 14.49 4.29
N GLU A 96 -15.18 14.93 3.19
CA GLU A 96 -16.63 15.16 3.11
C GLU A 96 -17.43 13.85 3.15
N ARG A 97 -16.80 12.72 2.80
CA ARG A 97 -17.39 11.37 2.83
C ARG A 97 -16.89 10.53 4.00
N ALA A 98 -16.29 11.17 5.00
CA ALA A 98 -15.79 10.51 6.21
C ALA A 98 -16.94 9.93 7.06
N GLU A 99 -17.12 8.61 7.03
CA GLU A 99 -18.10 7.92 7.90
C GLU A 99 -17.46 7.44 9.22
N ILE A 100 -16.27 6.85 9.15
CA ILE A 100 -15.61 6.21 10.30
C ILE A 100 -14.32 6.94 10.70
N SER A 101 -13.58 7.47 9.71
CA SER A 101 -12.23 7.99 9.91
C SER A 101 -12.22 9.50 10.12
N ASP A 102 -11.27 9.97 10.94
CA ASP A 102 -11.04 11.39 11.15
C ASP A 102 -10.64 12.11 9.82
N PRO A 103 -11.21 13.30 9.52
CA PRO A 103 -10.90 14.06 8.31
C PRO A 103 -9.41 14.36 8.10
N GLU A 104 -8.67 14.66 9.16
CA GLU A 104 -7.22 14.91 9.07
C GLU A 104 -6.49 13.62 8.67
N TYR A 105 -6.86 12.49 9.27
CA TYR A 105 -6.30 11.19 8.92
C TYR A 105 -6.59 10.79 7.46
N LEU A 106 -7.81 11.06 6.96
CA LEU A 106 -8.14 10.79 5.57
C LEU A 106 -7.27 11.60 4.62
N ASN A 107 -7.17 12.91 4.87
CA ASN A 107 -6.39 13.82 4.03
C ASN A 107 -4.89 13.56 4.07
N LYS A 108 -4.30 13.34 5.27
CA LYS A 108 -2.85 13.26 5.43
C LYS A 108 -2.29 11.83 5.33
N ILE A 109 -3.10 10.81 5.60
CA ILE A 109 -2.63 9.41 5.66
C ILE A 109 -3.27 8.53 4.59
N THR A 110 -4.58 8.67 4.35
CA THR A 110 -5.32 7.72 3.49
C THR A 110 -5.26 8.08 2.01
N PHE A 111 -5.48 9.35 1.67
CA PHE A 111 -5.52 9.83 0.28
C PHE A 111 -4.14 9.86 -0.42
N PRO A 112 -3.03 10.29 0.22
CA PRO A 112 -1.77 10.49 -0.51
C PRO A 112 -1.21 9.24 -1.20
N PRO A 113 -1.29 8.02 -0.63
CA PRO A 113 -0.93 6.80 -1.34
C PRO A 113 -1.74 6.57 -2.62
N MET A 114 -3.04 6.85 -2.60
CA MET A 114 -3.90 6.67 -3.78
C MET A 114 -3.52 7.65 -4.90
N ASN A 115 -3.25 8.92 -4.56
CA ASN A 115 -2.78 9.91 -5.52
C ASN A 115 -1.40 9.53 -6.08
N THR A 116 -0.46 9.09 -5.25
CA THR A 116 0.86 8.63 -5.69
C THR A 116 0.75 7.46 -6.66
N PHE A 117 -0.11 6.49 -6.33
CA PHE A 117 -0.35 5.32 -7.19
C PHE A 117 -1.01 5.68 -8.52
N LEU A 118 -1.96 6.62 -8.53
CA LEU A 118 -2.56 7.12 -9.78
C LEU A 118 -1.48 7.65 -10.73
N ARG A 119 -0.52 8.43 -10.23
CA ARG A 119 0.57 8.98 -11.05
C ARG A 119 1.55 7.91 -11.52
N LEU A 120 1.82 6.92 -10.68
CA LEU A 120 2.63 5.76 -11.07
C LEU A 120 1.98 4.98 -12.21
N VAL A 121 0.68 4.70 -12.13
CA VAL A 121 -0.10 4.00 -13.18
C VAL A 121 -0.12 4.82 -14.48
N GLN A 122 -0.17 6.14 -14.38
CA GLN A 122 -0.13 7.04 -15.54
C GLN A 122 1.25 7.15 -16.20
N ARG A 123 2.31 6.60 -15.58
CA ARG A 123 3.71 6.79 -16.00
C ARG A 123 4.11 8.27 -16.15
N ASP A 124 3.53 9.13 -15.31
CA ASP A 124 3.78 10.58 -15.30
C ASP A 124 4.80 10.87 -14.18
N SER A 125 6.10 10.84 -14.51
CA SER A 125 7.18 10.95 -13.53
C SER A 125 7.16 12.25 -12.73
N ASP A 126 6.99 13.39 -13.39
CA ASP A 126 6.93 14.69 -12.72
C ASP A 126 5.82 14.72 -11.66
N ARG A 127 4.61 14.29 -12.05
CA ARG A 127 3.49 14.27 -11.10
C ARG A 127 3.63 13.17 -10.06
N TYR A 128 4.26 12.04 -10.39
CA TYR A 128 4.53 10.96 -9.45
C TYR A 128 5.49 11.45 -8.34
N ASN A 129 6.63 12.04 -8.72
CA ASN A 129 7.61 12.55 -7.77
C ASN A 129 6.98 13.65 -6.89
N GLN A 130 6.20 14.56 -7.48
CA GLN A 130 5.46 15.58 -6.73
C GLN A 130 4.47 14.95 -5.73
N ALA A 131 3.67 13.98 -6.17
CA ALA A 131 2.66 13.32 -5.33
C ALA A 131 3.29 12.53 -4.18
N LEU A 132 4.38 11.81 -4.45
CA LEU A 132 5.12 11.06 -3.43
C LEU A 132 5.74 12.01 -2.41
N ALA A 133 6.46 13.05 -2.85
CA ALA A 133 7.06 14.04 -1.95
C ALA A 133 6.02 14.73 -1.07
N GLN A 134 4.89 15.16 -1.66
CA GLN A 134 3.78 15.75 -0.92
C GLN A 134 3.18 14.76 0.10
N GLY A 135 2.98 13.51 -0.29
CA GLY A 135 2.45 12.48 0.61
C GLY A 135 3.37 12.20 1.81
N LEU A 136 4.69 12.18 1.60
CA LEU A 136 5.66 12.00 2.67
C LEU A 136 5.68 13.22 3.61
N ALA A 137 5.57 14.44 3.08
CA ALA A 137 5.45 15.64 3.89
C ALA A 137 4.18 15.63 4.76
N LEU A 138 3.03 15.25 4.19
CA LEU A 138 1.76 15.11 4.92
C LEU A 138 1.82 14.04 6.00
N HIS A 139 2.49 12.91 5.73
CA HIS A 139 2.74 11.87 6.73
C HIS A 139 3.53 12.44 7.91
N GLY A 140 4.64 13.15 7.63
CA GLY A 140 5.44 13.77 8.67
C GLY A 140 4.65 14.77 9.52
N ASP A 141 3.89 15.65 8.87
CA ASP A 141 3.04 16.64 9.53
C ASP A 141 1.98 15.99 10.45
N TYR A 142 1.34 14.90 10.01
CA TYR A 142 0.36 14.17 10.82
C TYR A 142 0.97 13.54 12.08
N TRP A 143 2.16 12.95 11.96
CA TRP A 143 2.80 12.19 13.05
C TRP A 143 3.64 13.06 13.99
N THR A 144 4.12 14.22 13.55
CA THR A 144 4.92 15.13 14.39
C THR A 144 4.08 16.12 15.22
N THR A 145 2.75 15.98 15.17
CA THR A 145 1.82 16.85 15.90
C THR A 145 1.27 16.17 17.16
N GLY A 146 1.31 16.88 18.29
CA GLY A 146 0.69 16.47 19.55
C GLY A 146 1.28 15.19 20.14
N ASP A 147 0.42 14.34 20.70
CA ASP A 147 0.83 13.12 21.41
C ASP A 147 1.36 12.00 20.48
N ARG A 148 1.30 12.20 19.16
CA ARG A 148 1.65 11.20 18.13
C ARG A 148 3.16 11.09 17.86
N ILE A 149 3.96 12.06 18.33
CA ILE A 149 5.38 12.21 17.97
C ILE A 149 6.25 10.99 18.29
N ASN A 150 5.85 10.19 19.27
CA ASN A 150 6.58 9.00 19.70
C ASN A 150 5.94 7.68 19.20
N ASP A 151 4.90 7.74 18.36
CA ASP A 151 4.30 6.53 17.78
C ASP A 151 5.21 5.99 16.67
N ILE A 152 5.58 4.72 16.78
CA ILE A 152 6.41 4.00 15.80
C ILE A 152 5.83 4.02 14.39
N LYS A 153 4.50 4.17 14.25
CA LYS A 153 3.83 4.31 12.95
C LYS A 153 4.22 5.59 12.20
N GLY A 154 4.76 6.58 12.90
CA GLY A 154 5.28 7.81 12.30
C GLY A 154 6.69 7.71 11.74
N MET A 155 7.37 6.57 11.89
CA MET A 155 8.73 6.40 11.37
C MET A 155 8.78 6.41 9.84
N PHE A 156 7.77 5.82 9.18
CA PHE A 156 7.57 5.88 7.73
C PHE A 156 6.15 5.43 7.36
N SER A 157 5.71 5.84 6.17
CA SER A 157 4.46 5.38 5.57
C SER A 157 4.70 4.08 4.81
N LEU A 158 4.22 2.94 5.32
CA LEU A 158 4.32 1.66 4.62
C LEU A 158 3.72 1.71 3.18
N PRO A 159 2.52 2.28 2.94
CA PRO A 159 1.98 2.41 1.60
C PRO A 159 2.84 3.27 0.67
N LEU A 160 3.32 4.45 1.13
CA LEU A 160 4.15 5.31 0.28
C LEU A 160 5.53 4.69 0.03
N LEU A 161 6.12 3.99 1.00
CA LEU A 161 7.36 3.25 0.82
C LEU A 161 7.18 2.14 -0.23
N ALA A 162 6.10 1.36 -0.17
CA ALA A 162 5.83 0.33 -1.15
C ALA A 162 5.63 0.90 -2.56
N LEU A 163 4.94 2.04 -2.68
CA LEU A 163 4.78 2.76 -3.95
C LEU A 163 6.08 3.40 -4.43
N ALA A 164 6.96 3.81 -3.52
CA ALA A 164 8.31 4.27 -3.83
C ALA A 164 9.17 3.13 -4.38
N CYS A 165 9.11 1.93 -3.77
CA CYS A 165 9.74 0.72 -4.30
C CYS A 165 9.28 0.42 -5.73
N LEU A 166 7.97 0.43 -6.00
CA LEU A 166 7.45 0.20 -7.35
C LEU A 166 7.89 1.28 -8.36
N GLY A 167 7.96 2.55 -7.94
CA GLY A 167 8.45 3.63 -8.80
C GLY A 167 9.94 3.55 -9.06
N TYR A 168 10.74 3.21 -8.04
CA TYR A 168 12.18 2.98 -8.17
C TYR A 168 12.45 1.82 -9.14
N ASP A 169 11.82 0.66 -8.92
CA ASP A 169 11.97 -0.52 -9.77
C ASP A 169 11.44 -0.25 -11.20
N THR A 170 10.45 0.65 -11.36
CA THR A 170 10.00 1.13 -12.69
C THR A 170 11.09 1.96 -13.38
N ALA A 171 11.70 2.91 -12.68
CA ALA A 171 12.73 3.78 -13.26
C ALA A 171 13.97 3.00 -13.74
N GLU A 172 14.26 1.85 -13.12
CA GLU A 172 15.31 0.94 -13.60
C GLU A 172 14.98 0.27 -14.94
N GLN A 173 13.69 0.11 -15.27
CA GLN A 173 13.21 -0.66 -16.42
C GLN A 173 12.68 0.21 -17.56
N ASP A 174 12.15 1.39 -17.24
CA ASP A 174 11.51 2.31 -18.17
C ASP A 174 12.34 3.59 -18.29
N PRO A 175 13.03 3.83 -19.42
CA PRO A 175 13.91 4.99 -19.59
C PRO A 175 13.17 6.33 -19.63
N ASP A 176 11.86 6.32 -19.87
CA ASP A 176 11.02 7.52 -19.88
C ASP A 176 10.48 7.85 -18.48
N PHE A 177 10.71 6.96 -17.49
CA PHE A 177 10.29 7.16 -16.11
C PHE A 177 11.48 7.41 -15.18
N HIS A 178 11.46 8.53 -14.45
CA HIS A 178 12.50 8.86 -13.46
C HIS A 178 11.95 8.91 -12.02
N PHE A 179 12.83 8.60 -11.06
CA PHE A 179 12.57 8.63 -9.63
C PHE A 179 13.58 9.57 -8.94
N ASP A 180 13.09 10.63 -8.30
CA ASP A 180 13.93 11.71 -7.77
C ASP A 180 13.73 11.99 -6.27
N VAL A 181 12.77 11.31 -5.63
CA VAL A 181 12.38 11.65 -4.26
C VAL A 181 13.37 11.10 -3.24
N GLU A 182 14.06 12.00 -2.55
CA GLU A 182 14.82 11.71 -1.34
C GLU A 182 14.04 12.14 -0.09
N SER A 183 13.95 11.25 0.91
CA SER A 183 13.23 11.56 2.15
C SER A 183 13.70 10.68 3.31
N GLY A 184 13.76 11.25 4.51
CA GLY A 184 14.01 10.48 5.74
C GLY A 184 12.90 9.47 6.06
N TYR A 185 11.71 9.62 5.48
CA TYR A 185 10.61 8.66 5.58
C TYR A 185 10.70 7.52 4.55
N LEU A 186 11.75 7.49 3.72
CA LEU A 186 12.04 6.40 2.78
C LEU A 186 13.35 5.72 3.20
N PRO A 187 13.30 4.61 3.97
CA PRO A 187 14.50 3.89 4.36
C PRO A 187 15.27 3.39 3.13
N LYS A 188 16.44 3.99 2.87
CA LYS A 188 17.24 3.80 1.64
C LYS A 188 17.43 2.34 1.24
N HIS A 189 17.86 1.48 2.17
CA HIS A 189 18.13 0.08 1.87
C HIS A 189 16.87 -0.75 1.57
N LEU A 190 15.71 -0.33 2.10
CA LEU A 190 14.43 -0.92 1.70
C LEU A 190 14.00 -0.38 0.34
N LEU A 191 14.21 0.90 0.04
CA LEU A 191 13.88 1.48 -1.25
C LEU A 191 14.70 0.89 -2.40
N GLU A 192 16.02 0.78 -2.24
CA GLU A 192 16.95 0.36 -3.30
C GLU A 192 17.12 -1.16 -3.39
N ASN A 193 16.34 -1.93 -2.60
CA ASN A 193 16.47 -3.38 -2.54
C ASN A 193 17.91 -3.83 -2.22
N SER A 194 18.55 -3.17 -1.26
CA SER A 194 19.98 -3.33 -0.92
C SER A 194 20.22 -3.69 0.55
N TRP A 195 19.22 -4.31 1.21
CA TRP A 195 19.33 -4.65 2.63
C TRP A 195 20.36 -5.76 2.90
N TYR A 196 21.00 -5.62 4.06
CA TYR A 196 22.09 -6.49 4.49
C TYR A 196 21.66 -7.96 4.61
N GLY A 197 22.45 -8.85 4.03
CA GLY A 197 22.32 -10.31 4.20
C GLY A 197 21.55 -11.04 3.10
N GLU A 198 20.95 -10.35 2.12
CA GLU A 198 20.27 -10.99 0.98
C GLU A 198 20.96 -10.82 -0.38
N PHE A 199 21.78 -9.79 -0.55
CA PHE A 199 22.53 -9.53 -1.79
C PHE A 199 24.05 -9.67 -1.57
N PRO A 200 24.83 -10.16 -2.56
CA PRO A 200 26.29 -10.18 -2.46
C PRO A 200 26.82 -8.75 -2.32
N THR A 201 27.61 -8.52 -1.27
CA THR A 201 28.38 -7.28 -1.07
C THR A 201 29.64 -7.26 -1.91
#